data_AF-A0A350PX54-F1
#
_entry.id   AF-A0A350PX54-F1
#
_cell.length_a   1.000
_cell.length_b   1.000
_cell.length_c   1.000
_cell.angle_alpha   90.00
_cell.angle_beta   90.00
_cell.angle_gamma   90.00
#
_symmetry.space_group_name_H-M   'P 1'
#
loop_
_entity.id
_entity.type
_entity.pdbx_description
1 polymer ?
#
loop_
_entity_poly.entity_id
_entity_poly.type
_entity_poly.pdbx_seq_one_letter_code
_entity_poly.pdbx_strand_id
1 'polypeptide(L)'
;MDDLDLSGLSVQAATAYVMEFVTSLKMTDQDLTRLREELSTWTKRVELAASKSAADLEAAARAKATELTARCQTLEAEKTDLEYKIKRLREKLPLVGLGQRSIDPDLLLAEMKILTGEDLTSDGPSAATTSRNIDALGAVDALEALKRQLNPPAEAAAETPVPPPAAPPSPNKPAGSA
;
A
#
# COMPACT_ATOMS: atom_id res chain seq x y z
N MET A 1 8.32 -31.25 12.02
CA MET A 1 7.21 -30.30 12.19
C MET A 1 7.86 -28.95 12.08
N ASP A 2 7.53 -28.15 11.05
CA ASP A 2 8.23 -26.88 10.84
C ASP A 2 7.68 -25.86 11.84
N ASP A 3 8.50 -25.46 12.82
CA ASP A 3 8.15 -24.44 13.83
C ASP A 3 7.83 -23.05 13.23
N LEU A 4 7.97 -22.92 11.91
CA LEU A 4 7.70 -21.71 11.14
C LEU A 4 6.40 -21.80 10.33
N ASP A 5 5.67 -22.92 10.42
CA ASP A 5 4.41 -23.07 9.70
C ASP A 5 3.25 -22.42 10.47
N LEU A 6 2.58 -21.48 9.81
CA LEU A 6 1.40 -20.79 10.32
C LEU A 6 0.12 -21.25 9.57
N SER A 7 0.23 -22.24 8.70
CA SER A 7 -0.89 -22.76 7.94
C SER A 7 -1.96 -23.35 8.86
N GLY A 8 -3.23 -23.09 8.55
CA GLY A 8 -4.36 -23.58 9.35
C GLY A 8 -4.65 -22.83 10.66
N LEU A 9 -3.82 -21.84 11.05
CA LEU A 9 -4.09 -21.01 12.21
C LEU A 9 -4.99 -19.81 11.85
N SER A 10 -5.87 -19.42 12.77
CA SER A 10 -6.55 -18.13 12.70
C SER A 10 -5.55 -16.98 12.84
N VAL A 11 -5.86 -15.77 12.35
CA VAL A 11 -4.94 -14.61 12.53
C VAL A 11 -4.65 -14.38 14.02
N GLN A 12 -5.64 -14.56 14.89
CA GLN A 12 -5.48 -14.43 16.33
C GLN A 12 -4.59 -15.52 16.94
N ALA A 13 -4.70 -16.77 16.49
CA ALA A 13 -3.85 -17.85 16.96
C ALA A 13 -2.40 -17.69 16.45
N ALA A 14 -2.24 -17.29 15.19
CA ALA A 14 -0.93 -17.02 14.61
C ALA A 14 -0.21 -15.86 15.31
N THR A 15 -0.92 -14.76 15.66
CA THR A 15 -0.32 -13.65 16.42
C THR A 15 0.07 -14.07 17.84
N ALA A 16 -0.77 -14.86 18.52
CA ALA A 16 -0.46 -15.39 19.84
C ALA A 16 0.80 -16.28 19.80
N TYR A 17 0.92 -17.15 18.81
CA TYR A 17 2.10 -17.98 18.61
C TYR A 17 3.37 -17.14 18.40
N VAL A 18 3.33 -16.09 17.57
CA VAL A 18 4.47 -15.17 17.43
C VAL A 18 4.82 -14.47 18.74
N MET A 19 3.82 -14.11 19.56
CA MET A 19 4.05 -13.50 20.86
C MET A 19 4.77 -14.44 21.82
N GLU A 20 4.51 -15.76 21.78
CA GLU A 20 5.24 -16.74 22.59
C GLU A 20 6.75 -16.66 22.30
N PHE A 21 7.17 -16.70 21.04
CA PHE A 21 8.59 -16.55 20.68
C PHE A 21 9.16 -15.21 21.13
N VAL A 22 8.39 -14.12 21.01
CA VAL A 22 8.82 -12.78 21.49
C VAL A 22 9.02 -12.78 23.00
N THR A 23 8.16 -13.47 23.77
CA THR A 23 8.35 -13.61 25.22
C THR A 23 9.57 -14.46 25.55
N SER A 24 9.79 -15.58 24.86
CA SER A 24 10.98 -16.42 25.03
C SER A 24 12.27 -15.66 24.71
N LEU A 25 12.27 -14.84 23.65
CA LEU A 25 13.40 -13.97 23.31
C LEU A 25 13.70 -12.98 24.43
N LYS A 26 12.67 -12.34 24.99
CA LYS A 26 12.84 -11.40 26.11
C LYS A 26 13.38 -12.08 27.37
N MET A 27 12.93 -13.30 27.68
CA MET A 27 13.45 -14.06 28.82
C MET A 27 14.92 -14.43 28.58
N THR A 28 15.25 -14.89 27.38
CA THR A 28 16.64 -15.19 26.97
C THR A 28 17.55 -13.96 27.09
N ASP A 29 17.06 -12.78 26.70
CA ASP A 29 17.79 -11.51 26.85
C ASP A 29 18.03 -11.13 28.32
N GLN A 30 17.06 -11.34 29.20
CA GLN A 30 17.20 -11.11 30.64
C GLN A 30 18.23 -12.08 31.24
N ASP A 31 18.15 -13.35 30.89
CA ASP A 31 19.10 -14.38 31.35
C ASP A 31 20.52 -14.10 30.87
N LEU A 32 20.70 -13.65 29.62
CA LEU A 32 21.99 -13.19 29.10
C LEU A 32 22.54 -12.01 29.88
N THR A 33 21.69 -11.03 30.21
CA THR A 33 22.11 -9.85 30.98
C THR A 33 22.61 -10.28 32.36
N ARG A 34 21.84 -11.12 33.06
CA ARG A 34 22.21 -11.68 34.36
C ARG A 34 23.51 -12.48 34.30
N LEU A 35 23.67 -13.37 33.31
CA LEU A 35 24.88 -14.18 33.18
C LEU A 35 26.11 -13.33 32.86
N ARG A 36 25.97 -12.26 32.09
CA ARG A 36 27.07 -11.31 31.84
C ARG A 36 27.49 -10.55 33.10
N GLU A 37 26.53 -10.17 33.94
CA GLU A 37 26.82 -9.56 35.24
C GLU A 37 27.55 -10.53 36.17
N GLU A 38 27.07 -11.78 36.24
CA GLU A 38 27.71 -12.86 37.01
C GLU A 38 29.14 -13.13 36.49
N LEU A 39 29.32 -13.22 35.17
CA LEU A 39 30.62 -13.38 34.52
C LEU A 39 31.56 -12.23 34.90
N SER A 40 31.10 -10.98 34.82
CA SER A 40 31.90 -9.82 35.19
C SER A 40 32.39 -9.88 36.65
N THR A 41 31.55 -10.42 37.54
CA THR A 41 31.90 -10.62 38.95
C THR A 41 32.95 -11.72 39.11
N TRP A 42 32.81 -12.82 38.38
CA TRP A 42 33.79 -13.91 38.40
C TRP A 42 35.13 -13.52 37.80
N THR A 43 35.15 -12.71 36.73
CA THR A 43 36.39 -12.18 36.16
C THR A 43 37.15 -11.32 37.17
N LYS A 44 36.45 -10.42 37.89
CA LYS A 44 37.05 -9.64 38.98
C LYS A 44 37.59 -10.53 40.10
N ARG A 45 36.91 -11.65 40.40
CA ARG A 45 37.39 -12.63 41.39
C ARG A 45 38.66 -13.35 40.94
N VAL A 46 38.78 -13.67 39.65
CA VAL A 46 40.01 -14.24 39.06
C VAL A 46 41.17 -13.25 39.22
N GLU A 47 40.97 -11.98 38.86
CA GLU A 47 41.98 -10.92 39.01
C GLU A 47 42.39 -10.73 40.47
N LEU A 48 41.43 -10.75 41.40
CA LEU A 48 41.70 -10.64 42.83
C LEU A 48 42.48 -11.85 43.37
N ALA A 49 42.17 -13.06 42.92
CA ALA A 49 42.89 -14.26 43.32
C ALA A 49 44.33 -14.26 42.76
N ALA A 50 44.51 -13.85 41.51
CA ALA A 50 45.81 -13.70 40.86
C ALA A 50 46.68 -12.67 41.59
N SER A 51 46.13 -11.49 41.92
CA SER A 51 46.86 -10.45 42.67
C SER A 51 47.28 -10.88 44.08
N LYS A 52 46.55 -11.83 44.68
CA LYS A 52 46.87 -12.43 45.98
C LYS A 52 47.72 -13.71 45.89
N SER A 53 48.16 -14.09 44.68
CA SER A 53 48.91 -15.33 44.42
C SER A 53 48.22 -16.59 44.95
N ALA A 54 46.90 -16.60 45.00
CA ALA A 54 46.10 -17.73 45.47
C ALA A 54 45.70 -18.64 44.29
N ALA A 55 46.65 -19.45 43.84
CA ALA A 55 46.55 -20.24 42.59
C ALA A 55 45.30 -21.15 42.55
N ASP A 56 44.95 -21.82 43.64
CA ASP A 56 43.79 -22.72 43.70
C ASP A 56 42.47 -21.96 43.52
N LEU A 57 42.36 -20.78 44.15
CA LEU A 57 41.17 -19.91 44.03
C LEU A 57 41.08 -19.30 42.64
N GLU A 58 42.22 -18.92 42.04
CA GLU A 58 42.28 -18.43 40.66
C GLU A 58 41.81 -19.50 39.67
N ALA A 59 42.29 -20.74 39.81
CA ALA A 59 41.89 -21.86 38.97
C ALA A 59 40.39 -22.15 39.08
N ALA A 60 39.84 -22.19 40.30
CA ALA A 60 38.43 -22.41 40.53
C ALA A 60 37.55 -21.27 39.96
N ALA A 61 37.96 -20.01 40.16
CA ALA A 61 37.24 -18.85 39.63
C ALA A 61 37.32 -18.79 38.10
N ARG A 62 38.45 -19.17 37.51
CA ARG A 62 38.64 -19.23 36.04
C ARG A 62 37.76 -20.33 35.44
N ALA A 63 37.68 -21.50 36.07
CA ALA A 63 36.79 -22.58 35.64
C ALA A 63 35.31 -22.12 35.63
N LYS A 64 34.89 -21.39 36.66
CA LYS A 64 33.54 -20.80 36.72
C LYS A 64 33.31 -19.73 35.66
N ALA A 65 34.28 -18.85 35.41
CA ALA A 65 34.19 -17.87 34.34
C ALA A 65 34.09 -18.55 32.96
N THR A 66 34.86 -19.61 32.70
CA THR A 66 34.76 -20.36 31.44
C THR A 66 33.41 -21.06 31.26
N GLU A 67 32.86 -21.62 32.35
CA GLU A 67 31.51 -22.23 32.34
C GLU A 67 30.44 -21.18 31.99
N LEU A 68 30.49 -20.00 32.63
CA LEU A 68 29.56 -18.90 32.35
C LEU A 68 29.70 -18.36 30.93
N THR A 69 30.93 -18.23 30.42
CA THR A 69 31.17 -17.82 29.03
C THR A 69 30.56 -18.80 28.03
N ALA A 70 30.71 -20.11 28.25
CA ALA A 70 30.11 -21.12 27.38
C ALA A 70 28.57 -21.06 27.41
N ARG A 71 27.97 -20.82 28.58
CA ARG A 71 26.53 -20.62 28.72
C ARG A 71 26.05 -19.36 27.99
N CYS A 72 26.77 -18.24 28.12
CA CYS A 72 26.48 -17.01 27.38
C CYS A 72 26.49 -17.26 25.87
N GLN A 73 27.51 -17.96 25.34
CA GLN A 73 27.59 -18.29 23.91
C GLN A 73 26.42 -19.15 23.44
N THR A 74 25.99 -20.10 24.27
CA THR A 74 24.83 -20.96 23.97
C THR A 74 23.54 -20.13 23.88
N LEU A 75 23.29 -19.28 24.88
CA LEU A 75 22.10 -18.41 24.88
C LEU A 75 22.15 -17.33 23.80
N GLU A 76 23.33 -16.84 23.43
CA GLU A 76 23.49 -15.93 22.29
C GLU A 76 23.10 -16.62 20.97
N ALA A 77 23.51 -17.88 20.77
CA ALA A 77 23.09 -18.66 19.61
C ALA A 77 21.56 -18.87 19.59
N GLU A 78 20.97 -19.26 20.72
CA GLU A 78 19.52 -19.41 20.87
C GLU A 78 18.77 -18.10 20.59
N LYS A 79 19.29 -16.98 21.10
CA LYS A 79 18.73 -15.66 20.80
C LYS A 79 18.72 -15.39 19.30
N THR A 80 19.83 -15.63 18.61
CA THR A 80 19.89 -15.38 17.16
C THR A 80 18.93 -16.27 16.37
N ASP A 81 18.71 -17.51 16.82
CA ASP A 81 17.73 -18.41 16.23
C ASP A 81 16.30 -17.93 16.47
N LEU A 82 15.98 -17.49 17.70
CA LEU A 82 14.67 -16.90 18.04
C LEU A 82 14.40 -15.63 17.24
N GLU A 83 15.39 -14.74 17.08
CA GLU A 83 15.28 -13.54 16.25
C GLU A 83 14.99 -13.88 14.79
N TYR A 84 15.70 -14.87 14.24
CA TYR A 84 15.45 -15.38 12.90
C TYR A 84 14.03 -15.95 12.75
N LYS A 85 13.60 -16.79 13.70
CA LYS A 85 12.26 -17.38 13.72
C LYS A 85 11.17 -16.32 13.78
N ILE A 86 11.28 -15.35 14.70
CA ILE A 86 10.32 -14.25 14.84
C ILE A 86 10.25 -13.43 13.55
N LYS A 87 11.38 -13.13 12.93
CA LYS A 87 11.41 -12.40 11.65
C LYS A 87 10.65 -13.17 10.57
N ARG A 88 10.95 -14.46 10.40
CA ARG A 88 10.25 -15.32 9.43
C ARG A 88 8.75 -15.43 9.70
N LEU A 89 8.35 -15.58 10.96
CA LEU A 89 6.93 -15.65 11.33
C LEU A 89 6.21 -14.32 11.07
N ARG A 90 6.86 -13.18 11.34
CA ARG A 90 6.31 -11.85 11.02
C ARG A 90 6.14 -11.61 9.52
N GLU A 91 7.05 -12.12 8.70
CA GLU A 91 6.93 -12.10 7.22
C GLU A 91 5.72 -12.93 6.75
N LYS A 92 5.41 -14.05 7.40
CA LYS A 92 4.30 -14.95 7.05
C LYS A 92 2.94 -14.50 7.59
N LEU A 93 2.90 -13.78 8.71
CA LEU A 93 1.68 -13.33 9.37
C LEU A 93 0.66 -12.62 8.45
N PRO A 94 1.05 -11.67 7.56
CA PRO A 94 0.08 -11.04 6.65
C PRO A 94 -0.52 -12.01 5.63
N LEU A 95 0.19 -13.09 5.27
CA LEU A 95 -0.31 -14.10 4.33
C LEU A 95 -1.47 -14.91 4.95
N VAL A 96 -1.41 -15.15 6.26
CA VAL A 96 -2.51 -15.80 7.00
C VAL A 96 -3.77 -14.93 6.98
N GLY A 97 -3.62 -13.61 7.08
CA GLY A 97 -4.73 -12.66 6.98
C GLY A 97 -5.36 -12.55 5.59
N LEU A 98 -4.57 -12.76 4.53
CA LEU A 98 -5.06 -12.78 3.15
C LEU A 98 -5.94 -14.01 2.88
N GLY A 99 -5.58 -15.18 3.42
CA GLY A 99 -6.39 -16.41 3.29
C GLY A 99 -7.73 -16.38 4.05
N GLN A 100 -7.88 -15.47 5.03
CA GLN A 100 -9.11 -15.29 5.79
C GLN A 100 -10.05 -14.22 5.25
N ARG A 101 -9.61 -13.42 4.25
CA ARG A 101 -10.51 -12.55 3.51
C ARG A 101 -11.33 -13.43 2.56
N SER A 102 -12.50 -13.88 3.03
CA SER A 102 -13.48 -14.50 2.15
C SER A 102 -13.88 -13.50 1.07
N ILE A 103 -13.48 -13.77 -0.17
CA ILE A 103 -14.03 -13.10 -1.33
C ILE A 103 -15.30 -13.86 -1.67
N ASP A 104 -16.44 -13.16 -1.68
CA ASP A 104 -17.68 -13.73 -2.19
C ASP A 104 -17.52 -13.91 -3.71
N PRO A 105 -17.45 -15.16 -4.21
CA PRO A 105 -17.19 -15.41 -5.63
C PRO A 105 -18.33 -14.89 -6.51
N ASP A 106 -19.56 -14.87 -6.00
CA ASP A 106 -20.72 -14.40 -6.74
C ASP A 106 -20.72 -12.88 -6.85
N LEU A 107 -20.37 -12.19 -5.75
CA LEU A 107 -20.18 -10.73 -5.76
C LEU A 107 -19.04 -10.32 -6.69
N LEU A 108 -17.88 -11.00 -6.61
CA LEU A 108 -16.74 -10.71 -7.48
C LEU A 108 -17.11 -10.93 -8.96
N LEU A 109 -17.83 -11.99 -9.26
CA LEU A 109 -18.28 -12.31 -10.61
C LEU A 109 -19.27 -11.25 -11.12
N ALA A 110 -20.18 -10.77 -10.27
CA ALA A 110 -21.08 -9.66 -10.61
C ALA A 110 -20.31 -8.36 -10.91
N GLU A 111 -19.34 -7.99 -10.08
CA GLU A 111 -18.49 -6.82 -10.31
C GLU A 111 -17.69 -6.94 -11.62
N MET A 112 -17.13 -8.13 -11.90
CA MET A 112 -16.41 -8.40 -13.15
C MET A 112 -17.32 -8.30 -14.38
N LYS A 113 -18.57 -8.77 -14.31
CA LYS A 113 -19.56 -8.65 -15.40
C LYS A 113 -19.95 -7.21 -15.69
N ILE A 114 -20.11 -6.38 -14.66
CA ILE A 114 -20.39 -4.96 -14.81
C ILE A 114 -19.18 -4.26 -15.47
N LEU A 115 -17.97 -4.55 -14.99
CA LEU A 115 -16.74 -3.87 -15.43
C LEU A 115 -16.32 -4.26 -16.86
N THR A 116 -16.61 -5.49 -17.28
CA THR A 116 -16.40 -5.98 -18.66
C THR A 116 -17.54 -5.60 -19.61
N GLY A 117 -18.64 -5.04 -19.09
CA GLY A 117 -19.82 -4.68 -19.87
C GLY A 117 -20.62 -5.88 -20.38
N GLU A 118 -20.35 -7.09 -19.88
CA GLU A 118 -21.08 -8.29 -20.29
C GLU A 118 -22.57 -8.21 -19.86
N ASP A 119 -22.84 -7.60 -18.70
CA ASP A 119 -24.19 -7.32 -18.21
C ASP A 119 -24.95 -6.27 -19.05
N LEU A 120 -24.24 -5.43 -19.82
CA LEU A 120 -24.85 -4.49 -20.76
C LEU A 120 -25.27 -5.14 -22.08
N THR A 121 -24.85 -6.38 -22.34
CA THR A 121 -25.07 -7.08 -23.62
C THR A 121 -26.08 -8.20 -23.56
N SER A 122 -26.37 -8.78 -22.38
CA SER A 122 -27.27 -9.94 -22.28
C SER A 122 -28.75 -9.59 -22.02
N ASP A 123 -29.07 -8.47 -21.37
CA ASP A 123 -30.46 -8.05 -21.10
C ASP A 123 -30.71 -6.54 -21.21
N GLY A 124 -29.71 -5.78 -21.70
CA GLY A 124 -29.89 -4.38 -22.06
C GLY A 124 -30.77 -4.23 -23.31
N PRO A 125 -31.50 -3.11 -23.50
CA PRO A 125 -32.17 -2.84 -24.76
C PRO A 125 -31.13 -2.94 -25.86
N SER A 126 -31.32 -3.91 -26.76
CA SER A 126 -30.49 -4.12 -27.96
C SER A 126 -30.09 -2.76 -28.54
N ALA A 127 -28.89 -2.65 -29.10
CA ALA A 127 -28.46 -1.43 -29.79
C ALA A 127 -29.55 -0.89 -30.76
N ALA A 128 -30.36 -1.79 -31.34
CA ALA A 128 -31.52 -1.44 -32.15
C ALA A 128 -32.68 -0.78 -31.38
N THR A 129 -32.96 -1.22 -30.14
CA THR A 129 -33.98 -0.65 -29.26
C THR A 129 -33.52 0.71 -28.71
N THR A 130 -32.24 0.82 -28.36
CA THR A 130 -31.65 2.10 -27.91
C THR A 130 -31.64 3.13 -29.04
N SER A 131 -31.30 2.73 -30.28
CA SER A 131 -31.39 3.60 -31.45
C SER A 131 -32.82 4.09 -31.69
N ARG A 132 -33.82 3.19 -31.65
CA ARG A 132 -35.23 3.58 -31.80
C ARG A 132 -35.71 4.53 -30.71
N ASN A 133 -35.24 4.37 -29.47
CA ASN A 133 -35.62 5.28 -28.39
C ASN A 133 -34.98 6.66 -28.55
N ILE A 134 -33.74 6.74 -29.06
CA ILE A 134 -33.08 8.01 -29.38
C ILE A 134 -33.81 8.73 -30.53
N ASP A 135 -34.26 7.98 -31.54
CA ASP A 135 -35.08 8.50 -32.64
C ASP A 135 -36.47 8.96 -32.15
N ALA A 136 -37.12 8.16 -31.28
CA ALA A 136 -38.44 8.47 -30.73
C ALA A 136 -38.44 9.68 -29.76
N LEU A 137 -37.32 9.93 -29.09
CA LEU A 137 -37.12 11.11 -28.25
C LEU A 137 -36.78 12.37 -29.06
N GLY A 138 -36.67 12.28 -30.39
CA GLY A 138 -36.38 13.42 -31.27
C GLY A 138 -35.03 14.07 -30.97
N ALA A 139 -34.08 13.32 -30.38
CA ALA A 139 -32.81 13.86 -29.91
C ALA A 139 -31.95 14.42 -31.06
N VAL A 140 -32.12 13.87 -32.27
CA VAL A 140 -31.47 14.35 -33.49
C VAL A 140 -32.03 15.71 -33.92
N ASP A 141 -33.36 15.88 -33.89
CA ASP A 141 -34.03 17.15 -34.21
C ASP A 141 -33.70 18.24 -33.17
N ALA A 142 -33.63 17.86 -31.89
CA ALA A 142 -33.22 18.76 -30.81
C ALA A 142 -31.75 19.21 -30.96
N LEU A 143 -30.85 18.33 -31.41
CA LEU A 143 -29.45 18.66 -31.70
C LEU A 143 -29.31 19.55 -32.94
N GLU A 144 -30.10 19.33 -33.98
CA GLU A 144 -30.14 20.22 -35.16
C GLU A 144 -30.70 21.60 -34.81
N ALA A 145 -31.74 21.67 -33.96
CA ALA A 145 -32.27 22.93 -33.45
C ALA A 145 -31.24 23.70 -32.64
N LEU A 146 -30.48 23.02 -31.77
CA LEU A 146 -29.39 23.62 -31.01
C LEU A 146 -28.24 24.10 -31.91
N LYS A 147 -27.88 23.30 -32.93
CA LYS A 147 -26.87 23.68 -33.93
C LYS A 147 -27.28 24.89 -34.75
N ARG A 148 -28.56 25.03 -35.10
CA ARG A 148 -29.11 26.24 -35.74
C ARG A 148 -29.09 27.46 -34.82
N GLN A 149 -29.38 27.28 -33.53
CA GLN A 149 -29.27 28.37 -32.54
C GLN A 149 -27.83 28.80 -32.29
N LEU A 150 -26.87 27.86 -32.34
CA LEU A 150 -25.45 28.12 -32.14
C LEU A 150 -24.74 28.65 -33.39
N ASN A 151 -25.34 28.53 -34.58
CA ASN A 151 -24.76 29.01 -35.83
C ASN A 151 -25.79 29.75 -36.71
N PRO A 152 -26.18 30.99 -36.34
CA PRO A 152 -27.01 31.81 -37.22
C PRO A 152 -26.18 32.29 -38.43
N PRO A 153 -26.66 32.11 -39.68
CA PRO A 153 -26.05 32.75 -40.84
C PRO A 153 -26.30 34.26 -40.78
N ALA A 154 -25.23 35.03 -40.96
CA ALA A 154 -25.29 36.46 -41.17
C ALA A 154 -26.04 36.80 -42.48
N GLU A 155 -27.03 37.69 -42.34
CA GLU A 155 -27.36 38.78 -43.27
C GLU A 155 -28.16 38.46 -44.56
N ALA A 156 -29.42 38.93 -44.59
CA ALA A 156 -29.92 39.89 -45.58
C ALA A 156 -31.42 40.21 -45.38
N ALA A 157 -31.67 41.31 -44.66
CA ALA A 157 -32.87 42.11 -44.86
C ALA A 157 -32.65 43.02 -46.07
N ALA A 158 -33.53 43.02 -47.07
CA ALA A 158 -33.68 44.12 -48.02
C ALA A 158 -34.98 43.97 -48.83
N GLU A 159 -35.95 44.84 -48.58
CA GLU A 159 -36.66 45.55 -49.66
C GLU A 159 -37.46 46.73 -49.08
N THR A 160 -36.95 47.94 -49.29
CA THR A 160 -37.71 49.19 -49.26
C THR A 160 -37.40 49.97 -50.55
N PRO A 161 -38.40 50.57 -51.21
CA PRO A 161 -38.20 51.31 -52.47
C PRO A 161 -37.83 52.79 -52.24
N VAL A 162 -37.08 53.33 -53.21
CA VAL A 162 -36.38 54.63 -53.28
C VAL A 162 -37.29 55.79 -53.74
N PRO A 163 -37.01 57.05 -53.35
CA PRO A 163 -36.69 58.11 -54.33
C PRO A 163 -35.54 59.08 -53.92
N PRO A 164 -35.02 59.95 -54.83
CA PRO A 164 -33.60 60.32 -54.96
C PRO A 164 -33.30 61.84 -54.72
N PRO A 165 -32.29 62.49 -55.36
CA PRO A 165 -30.90 62.66 -54.90
C PRO A 165 -30.48 64.14 -54.75
N ALA A 166 -29.39 64.42 -54.02
CA ALA A 166 -28.65 65.69 -54.15
C ALA A 166 -27.14 65.48 -54.00
N ALA A 167 -26.40 65.92 -55.01
CA ALA A 167 -24.94 65.92 -55.16
C ALA A 167 -24.31 67.19 -54.53
N PRO A 168 -23.05 67.55 -54.86
CA PRO A 168 -21.72 67.09 -54.42
C PRO A 168 -21.04 68.24 -53.57
N PRO A 169 -19.71 68.48 -53.37
CA PRO A 169 -18.49 67.92 -54.00
C PRO A 169 -17.26 67.63 -53.11
N SER A 170 -16.46 66.67 -53.60
CA SER A 170 -14.99 66.61 -53.84
C SER A 170 -13.96 67.21 -52.82
N PRO A 171 -12.63 67.07 -53.05
CA PRO A 171 -11.77 66.26 -52.17
C PRO A 171 -10.63 67.07 -51.53
N ASN A 172 -9.96 66.56 -50.49
CA ASN A 172 -8.63 67.09 -50.17
C ASN A 172 -7.63 66.05 -49.63
N LYS A 173 -6.72 65.70 -50.54
CA LYS A 173 -5.28 65.44 -50.46
C LYS A 173 -4.63 65.18 -49.08
N PRO A 174 -3.76 64.14 -48.98
CA PRO A 174 -2.87 63.92 -47.84
C PRO A 174 -1.51 64.63 -48.03
N ALA A 175 -0.88 65.02 -46.94
CA ALA A 175 0.53 65.37 -46.90
C ALA A 175 1.12 64.89 -45.57
N GLY A 176 2.12 64.00 -45.65
CA GLY A 176 2.95 63.66 -44.51
C GLY A 176 4.10 64.66 -44.32
N SER A 177 4.77 64.56 -43.17
CA SER A 177 6.24 64.51 -43.05
C SER A 177 6.67 64.65 -41.59
N ALA A 178 7.69 63.85 -41.27
CA ALA A 178 8.73 64.00 -40.25
C ALA A 178 8.30 63.97 -38.76
#